data_AF-A0A1V2Q555-F1
#
_entry.id   AF-A0A1V2Q555-F1
#
_cell.length_a   1.000
_cell.length_b   1.000
_cell.length_c   1.000
_cell.angle_alpha   90.00
_cell.angle_beta   90.00
_cell.angle_gamma   90.00
#
_symmetry.space_group_name_H-M   'P 1'
#
loop_
_entity.id
_entity.type
_entity.pdbx_description
1 polymer ?
#
loop_
_entity_poly.entity_id
_entity_poly.type
_entity_poly.pdbx_seq_one_letter_code
_entity_poly.pdbx_strand_id
1 'polypeptide(L)' 'MGAITRMCWTERLAVDAEVVRRAVERGEIDPVDPEHVIEAVLGPPYFHLLVTDRPVSDDFLVATVDLVVRGLRR' A
#
# COMPACT_ATOMS: atom_id res chain seq x y z
N MET A 1 -4.97 -10.04 21.42
CA MET A 1 -4.19 -9.10 20.57
C MET A 1 -4.64 -9.00 19.11
N GLY A 2 -5.28 -10.01 18.51
CA GLY A 2 -5.64 -9.96 17.07
C GLY A 2 -6.77 -8.99 16.67
N ALA A 3 -7.76 -8.75 17.52
CA ALA A 3 -8.94 -7.94 17.15
C ALA A 3 -8.65 -6.43 17.11
N ILE A 4 -7.90 -5.90 18.08
CA ILE A 4 -7.51 -4.47 18.13
C ILE A 4 -6.56 -4.13 16.97
N THR A 5 -5.64 -5.04 16.65
CA THR A 5 -4.74 -4.90 15.51
C THR A 5 -5.54 -4.77 14.21
N ARG A 6 -6.49 -5.69 13.96
CA ARG A 6 -7.34 -5.62 12.75
C ARG A 6 -8.15 -4.32 12.66
N MET A 7 -8.82 -3.89 13.74
CA MET A 7 -9.59 -2.63 13.73
C MET A 7 -8.72 -1.41 13.43
N CYS A 8 -7.55 -1.29 14.07
CA CYS A 8 -6.64 -0.17 13.86
C CYS A 8 -6.10 -0.15 12.42
N TRP A 9 -5.83 -1.31 11.84
CA TRP A 9 -5.39 -1.40 10.45
C TRP A 9 -6.51 -1.06 9.46
N THR A 10 -7.74 -1.49 9.69
CA THR A 10 -8.87 -1.16 8.81
C THR A 10 -9.09 0.34 8.70
N GLU A 11 -9.08 1.07 9.82
CA GLU A 11 -9.24 2.53 9.79
C GLU A 11 -8.08 3.23 9.07
N ARG A 12 -6.84 2.80 9.31
CA ARG A 12 -5.66 3.39 8.65
C ARG A 12 -5.65 3.12 7.15
N LEU A 13 -5.92 1.88 6.74
CA LEU A 13 -6.00 1.51 5.32
C LEU A 13 -7.08 2.30 4.59
N ALA A 14 -8.24 2.51 5.22
CA ALA A 14 -9.32 3.29 4.63
C ALA A 14 -8.95 4.77 4.40
N VAL A 15 -8.17 5.37 5.30
CA VAL A 15 -7.67 6.74 5.13
C VAL A 15 -6.68 6.83 3.97
N ASP A 16 -5.72 5.91 3.89
CA ASP A 16 -4.72 5.91 2.82
C ASP A 16 -5.34 5.56 1.45
N ALA A 17 -6.35 4.69 1.45
CA ALA A 17 -7.11 4.27 0.26
C ALA A 17 -7.85 5.44 -0.42
N GLU A 18 -8.13 6.52 0.31
CA GLU A 18 -8.70 7.76 -0.24
C GLU A 18 -7.88 8.31 -1.42
N VAL A 19 -6.55 8.25 -1.34
CA VAL A 19 -5.68 8.78 -2.39
C VAL A 19 -5.86 7.99 -3.68
N VAL A 20 -5.92 6.65 -3.57
CA VAL A 20 -6.12 5.74 -4.71
C VAL A 20 -7.53 5.93 -5.29
N ARG A 21 -8.55 6.04 -4.45
CA ARG A 21 -9.93 6.27 -4.90
C ARG A 21 -10.05 7.54 -5.74
N ARG A 22 -9.45 8.63 -5.28
CA ARG A 22 -9.46 9.89 -6.03
C ARG A 22 -8.69 9.78 -7.35
N ALA A 23 -7.62 8.99 -7.42
CA ALA A 23 -6.89 8.75 -8.67
C ALA A 23 -7.76 7.98 -9.69
N VAL A 24 -8.50 6.97 -9.23
CA VAL A 24 -9.50 6.25 -10.05
C VAL A 24 -10.60 7.21 -10.53
N GLU A 25 -11.19 8.01 -9.62
CA GLU A 25 -12.23 8.98 -9.95
C GLU A 25 -11.78 10.02 -11.00
N ARG A 26 -10.50 10.42 -10.96
CA ARG A 26 -9.88 11.32 -11.96
C ARG A 26 -9.51 10.61 -13.27
N GLY A 27 -9.59 9.29 -13.33
CA GLY A 27 -9.16 8.49 -14.49
C GLY A 27 -7.65 8.46 -14.70
N GLU A 28 -6.86 8.66 -13.64
CA GLU A 28 -5.38 8.62 -13.69
C GLU A 28 -4.83 7.19 -13.71
N ILE A 29 -5.59 6.24 -13.16
CA ILE A 29 -5.29 4.80 -13.10
C ILE A 29 -6.55 4.00 -13.44
N ASP A 30 -6.37 2.71 -13.76
CA ASP A 30 -7.49 1.80 -13.99
C ASP A 30 -8.34 1.57 -12.72
N PRO A 31 -9.63 1.20 -12.87
CA PRO A 31 -10.46 0.84 -11.72
C PRO A 31 -9.89 -0.36 -10.96
N VAL A 32 -9.55 -0.13 -9.69
CA VAL A 32 -8.96 -1.12 -8.78
C VAL A 32 -9.59 -0.99 -7.39
N ASP A 33 -9.42 -2.01 -6.56
CA ASP A 33 -9.74 -1.93 -5.13
C ASP A 33 -8.70 -1.04 -4.42
N PRO A 34 -9.09 0.14 -3.89
CA PRO A 34 -8.16 1.05 -3.24
C PRO A 34 -7.44 0.47 -2.03
N GLU A 35 -8.10 -0.36 -1.23
CA GLU A 35 -7.50 -0.95 -0.03
C GLU A 35 -6.41 -1.96 -0.41
N HIS A 36 -6.67 -2.77 -1.44
CA HIS A 36 -5.69 -3.71 -1.98
C HIS A 36 -4.40 -3.01 -2.44
N VAL A 37 -4.52 -1.85 -3.11
CA VAL A 37 -3.36 -1.08 -3.55
C VAL A 37 -2.51 -0.62 -2.37
N ILE A 38 -3.15 -0.13 -1.30
CA ILE A 38 -2.44 0.29 -0.09
C ILE A 38 -1.77 -0.90 0.60
N GLU A 39 -2.46 -2.04 0.72
CA GLU A 39 -1.86 -3.27 1.28
C GLU A 39 -0.64 -3.72 0.48
N ALA A 40 -0.69 -3.63 -0.85
CA ALA A 40 0.43 -4.00 -1.74
C ALA A 40 1.66 -3.09 -1.54
N VAL A 41 1.46 -1.81 -1.20
CA VAL A 41 2.55 -0.86 -0.89
C VAL A 41 3.09 -1.07 0.52
N LEU A 42 2.22 -1.36 1.50
CA LEU A 42 2.59 -1.48 2.91
C LEU A 42 3.23 -2.84 3.25
N GLY A 43 2.82 -3.91 2.59
CA GLY A 43 3.31 -5.27 2.86
C GLY A 43 4.83 -5.44 2.75
N PRO A 44 5.48 -4.99 1.66
CA PRO A 44 6.91 -5.21 1.45
C PRO A 44 7.80 -4.61 2.54
N PRO A 45 7.62 -3.36 3.04
CA PRO A 45 8.37 -2.85 4.19
C PRO A 45 8.30 -3.74 5.44
N TYR A 46 7.11 -4.27 5.77
CA TYR A 46 6.96 -5.16 6.93
C TYR A 46 7.67 -6.49 6.72
N PHE A 47 7.56 -7.09 5.53
CA PHE A 47 8.30 -8.31 5.22
C PHE A 47 9.82 -8.07 5.26
N HIS A 48 10.27 -6.96 4.69
CA HIS A 48 11.68 -6.59 4.63
C HIS A 48 12.29 -6.48 6.04
N LEU A 49 11.60 -5.77 6.93
CA LEU A 49 12.06 -5.55 8.29
C LEU A 49 11.85 -6.77 9.20
N LEU A 50 10.62 -7.29 9.28
CA LEU A 50 10.25 -8.26 10.31
C LEU A 50 10.60 -9.69 9.95
N VAL A 51 10.65 -10.03 8.66
CA VAL A 51 10.92 -11.40 8.20
C VAL A 51 12.38 -11.54 7.74
N THR A 52 12.90 -10.55 7.02
CA THR A 52 14.27 -10.63 6.49
C THR A 52 15.33 -9.90 7.33
N ASP A 53 14.92 -9.19 8.39
CA ASP A 53 15.80 -8.38 9.25
C ASP A 53 16.67 -7.39 8.45
N ARG A 54 16.13 -6.87 7.35
CA ARG A 54 16.81 -5.89 6.50
C ARG A 54 16.29 -4.48 6.79
N PRO A 55 17.17 -3.47 6.79
CA PRO A 55 16.76 -2.09 7.00
C PRO A 55 15.87 -1.62 5.84
N VAL A 56 14.82 -0.86 6.18
CA VAL A 56 13.98 -0.19 5.18
C VAL A 56 14.64 1.14 4.83
N SER A 57 15.11 1.26 3.59
CA SER A 57 15.65 2.52 3.06
C SER A 57 14.62 3.26 2.22
N ASP A 58 14.83 4.56 2.03
CA ASP A 58 14.01 5.39 1.14
C ASP A 58 14.02 4.84 -0.30
N ASP A 59 15.17 4.39 -0.79
CA ASP A 59 15.29 3.77 -2.12
C ASP A 59 14.42 2.51 -2.25
N PHE A 60 14.33 1.68 -1.21
CA PHE A 60 13.46 0.51 -1.19
C PHE A 60 11.98 0.91 -1.22
N LEU A 61 11.60 1.94 -0.45
CA LEU A 61 10.23 2.45 -0.44
C LEU A 61 9.82 3.01 -1.80
N VAL A 62 10.67 3.83 -2.42
CA VAL A 62 10.43 4.40 -3.76
C VAL A 62 10.31 3.28 -4.78
N ALA A 63 11.23 2.31 -4.78
CA ALA A 63 11.18 1.18 -5.71
C ALA A 63 9.91 0.31 -5.54
N THR A 64 9.44 0.15 -4.30
CA THR A 64 8.21 -0.60 -4.00
C THR A 64 6.98 0.12 -4.55
N VAL A 65 6.86 1.43 -4.31
CA VAL A 65 5.76 2.24 -4.83
C VAL A 65 5.78 2.24 -6.37
N ASP A 66 6.94 2.45 -6.97
CA ASP A 66 7.13 2.41 -8.42
C ASP A 66 6.66 1.09 -9.03
N LEU A 67 6.97 -0.04 -8.38
CA LEU A 67 6.58 -1.36 -8.84
C LEU A 67 5.05 -1.51 -8.85
N VAL A 68 4.39 -1.13 -7.75
CA VAL A 68 2.93 -1.20 -7.64
C VAL A 68 2.28 -0.27 -8.66
N VAL A 69 2.67 1.01 -8.68
CA VAL A 69 2.07 2.02 -9.57
C VAL A 69 2.25 1.69 -11.06
N ARG A 70 3.39 1.12 -11.46
CA ARG A 70 3.57 0.64 -12.85
C ARG A 70 2.60 -0.47 -13.21
N GLY A 71 2.20 -1.31 -12.25
CA GLY A 71 1.20 -2.36 -12.44
C GLY A 71 -0.25 -1.86 -12.49
N LEU A 72 -0.52 -0.61 -12.08
CA LEU A 72 -1.86 0.02 -12.12
C LEU A 72 -2.17 0.71 -13.46
N ARG A 73 -1.26 0.62 -14.43
CA ARG A 73 -1.40 1.27 -15.73
C ARG A 73 -2.32 0.50 -16.66
N ARG A 74 -3.13 1.28 -17.37
CA ARG A 74 -3.94 0.94 -18.54
C ARG A 74 -3.17 0.26 -19.66
#